data_AF-P0DQP9-F1
#
_entry.id   AF-P0DQP9-F1
#
_cell.length_a   1.000
_cell.length_b   1.000
_cell.length_c   1.000
_cell.angle_alpha   90.00
_cell.angle_beta   90.00
_cell.angle_gamma   90.00
#
_symmetry.space_group_name_H-M   'P 1'
#
loop_
_entity.id
_entity.type
_entity.pdbx_description
1 polymer ?
#
loop_
_entity_poly.entity_id
_entity_poly.type
_entity_poly.pdbx_seq_one_letter_code
_entity_poly.pdbx_strand_id
1 'polypeptide(L)' 'SLWEFGQMILKETGKLPFPYYGAYGCYCGWGGRRGPKDATDRCCYVHDCKQICECDKAAAVCFRERKYMAYLRVLCKK' A
#
# COMPACT_ATOMS: atom_id res chain seq x y z
N SER A 1 3.99 5.20 13.32
CA SER A 1 4.36 3.80 13.67
C SER A 1 3.56 2.84 12.79
N LEU A 2 3.92 1.56 12.69
CA LEU A 2 3.15 0.59 11.89
C LEU A 2 1.70 0.45 12.37
N TRP A 3 1.47 0.55 13.69
CA TRP A 3 0.13 0.51 14.27
C TRP A 3 -0.71 1.73 13.87
N GLU A 4 -0.16 2.94 14.04
CA GLU A 4 -0.83 4.18 13.63
C GLU A 4 -1.13 4.19 12.13
N PHE A 5 -0.20 3.69 11.30
CA PHE A 5 -0.43 3.54 9.87
C PHE A 5 -1.58 2.57 9.57
N GLY A 6 -1.63 1.44 10.26
CA GLY A 6 -2.76 0.50 10.17
C GLY A 6 -4.09 1.14 10.54
N GLN A 7 -4.13 1.97 11.59
CA GLN A 7 -5.33 2.71 11.99
C GLN A 7 -5.74 3.77 10.95
N MET A 8 -4.77 4.46 10.34
CA MET A 8 -5.04 5.40 9.26
C MET A 8 -5.65 4.69 8.04
N ILE A 9 -5.09 3.56 7.61
CA ILE A 9 -5.64 2.76 6.51
C ILE A 9 -7.07 2.31 6.83
N LEU A 10 -7.32 1.82 8.05
CA LEU A 10 -8.64 1.37 8.47
C LEU A 10 -9.65 2.52 8.43
N LYS A 11 -9.27 3.70 8.94
CA LYS A 11 -10.12 4.89 8.96
C LYS A 11 -10.43 5.41 7.56
N GLU A 12 -9.44 5.46 6.67
CA GLU A 12 -9.60 6.01 5.31
C GLU A 12 -10.30 5.03 4.35
N THR A 13 -10.05 3.73 4.48
CA THR A 13 -10.50 2.72 3.50
C THR A 13 -11.64 1.82 3.98
N GLY A 14 -11.91 1.79 5.28
CA GLY A 14 -12.80 0.83 5.94
C GLY A 14 -12.30 -0.62 5.94
N LYS A 15 -11.04 -0.87 5.57
CA LYS A 15 -10.46 -2.21 5.42
C LYS A 15 -9.35 -2.46 6.44
N LEU A 16 -9.24 -3.71 6.90
CA LEU A 16 -8.14 -4.11 7.75
C LEU A 16 -6.81 -4.04 6.97
N PRO A 17 -5.76 -3.42 7.52
CA PRO A 17 -4.52 -3.18 6.78
C PRO A 17 -3.79 -4.47 6.38
N PHE A 18 -3.77 -5.46 7.28
CA PHE A 18 -3.01 -6.70 7.09
C PHE A 18 -3.54 -7.57 5.92
N PRO A 19 -4.83 -8.00 5.89
CA PRO A 19 -5.30 -8.87 4.81
C PRO A 19 -5.43 -8.17 3.46
N TYR A 20 -5.60 -6.84 3.44
CA TYR A 20 -5.81 -6.10 2.20
C TYR A 20 -4.53 -5.48 1.64
N TYR A 21 -3.65 -4.93 2.46
CA TYR A 21 -2.51 -4.14 1.99
C TYR A 21 -1.15 -4.70 2.42
N GLY A 22 -1.09 -5.64 3.38
CA GLY A 22 0.17 -6.15 3.94
C GLY A 22 1.04 -6.97 2.97
N ALA A 23 0.45 -7.55 1.92
CA ALA A 23 1.14 -8.34 0.91
C ALA A 23 0.57 -8.10 -0.51
N TYR A 24 0.02 -6.91 -0.72
CA TYR A 24 -0.63 -6.51 -1.97
C TYR A 24 0.40 -6.08 -3.01
N GLY A 25 0.19 -6.47 -4.28
CA GLY A 25 1.04 -5.94 -5.35
C GLY A 25 2.50 -6.38 -5.20
N CYS A 26 3.40 -5.55 -5.71
CA CYS A 26 4.84 -5.79 -5.65
C CYS A 26 5.57 -4.90 -4.66
N TYR A 27 4.96 -3.79 -4.24
CA TYR A 27 5.52 -2.83 -3.29
C TYR A 27 4.81 -2.82 -1.94
N CYS A 28 3.53 -3.17 -1.83
CA CYS A 28 2.90 -3.16 -0.51
C CYS A 28 3.39 -4.33 0.36
N GLY A 29 4.13 -4.00 1.42
CA GLY A 29 4.79 -4.94 2.32
C GLY A 29 6.30 -4.74 2.34
N TRP A 30 7.05 -5.69 2.92
CA TRP A 30 8.51 -5.51 3.03
C TRP A 30 9.22 -5.68 1.69
N GLY A 31 9.86 -4.62 1.19
CA GLY A 31 10.61 -4.60 -0.07
C GLY A 31 9.75 -4.41 -1.32
N GLY A 32 10.40 -4.17 -2.46
CA GLY A 32 9.74 -3.96 -3.76
C GLY A 32 10.47 -4.68 -4.88
N ARG A 33 9.73 -5.27 -5.84
CA ARG A 33 10.32 -5.92 -7.03
C ARG A 33 9.60 -5.46 -8.30
N ARG A 34 10.36 -4.89 -9.25
CA ARG A 34 9.87 -4.30 -10.52
C ARG A 34 8.87 -3.16 -10.30
N GLY A 35 8.34 -2.58 -11.37
CA GLY A 35 7.40 -1.46 -11.31
C GLY A 35 6.02 -1.84 -10.72
N PRO A 36 5.28 -0.85 -10.19
CA PRO A 36 3.99 -1.06 -9.53
C PRO A 36 2.94 -1.59 -10.51
N LYS A 37 2.14 -2.55 -10.04
CA LYS A 37 1.16 -3.28 -10.86
C LYS A 37 -0.09 -2.49 -11.19
N ASP A 38 -0.55 -1.70 -10.24
CA ASP A 38 -1.74 -0.87 -10.38
C ASP A 38 -1.59 0.41 -9.55
N ALA A 39 -2.68 1.17 -9.49
CA ALA A 39 -2.69 2.43 -8.78
C ALA A 39 -2.54 2.28 -7.25
N THR A 40 -3.01 1.17 -6.68
CA THR A 40 -2.86 0.85 -5.24
C THR A 40 -1.42 0.49 -4.93
N ASP A 41 -0.79 -0.35 -5.76
CA ASP A 41 0.62 -0.73 -5.64
C ASP A 41 1.55 0.49 -5.82
N ARG A 42 1.14 1.45 -6.65
CA ARG A 42 1.85 2.74 -6.79
C ARG A 42 1.79 3.58 -5.51
N CYS A 43 0.70 3.52 -4.74
CA CYS A 43 0.66 4.20 -3.43
C CYS A 43 1.77 3.66 -2.51
N CYS A 44 1.97 2.34 -2.50
CA CYS A 44 3.03 1.69 -1.72
C CYS A 44 4.43 2.04 -2.24
N TYR A 45 4.62 2.11 -3.56
CA TYR A 45 5.88 2.57 -4.13
C TYR A 45 6.27 3.98 -3.65
N VAL A 46 5.32 4.92 -3.65
CA VAL A 46 5.55 6.29 -3.19
C VAL A 46 5.80 6.33 -1.67
N HIS A 47 5.07 5.51 -0.91
CA HIS A 47 5.24 5.34 0.53
C HIS A 47 6.65 4.83 0.89
N ASP A 48 7.11 3.77 0.21
CA ASP A 48 8.44 3.19 0.37
C ASP A 48 9.57 4.19 0.04
N CYS A 49 9.38 4.99 -1.03
CA CYS A 49 10.34 6.01 -1.42
C CYS A 49 10.35 7.26 -0.52
N LYS A 50 9.48 7.32 0.49
CA LYS A 50 9.34 8.45 1.43
C LYS A 50 9.25 9.83 0.76
N GLN A 51 8.60 9.93 -0.40
CA GLN A 51 8.64 11.14 -1.23
C GLN A 51 7.80 12.32 -0.69
N ILE A 52 7.07 12.14 0.41
CA ILE A 52 6.10 13.12 0.92
C ILE A 52 6.30 13.34 2.43
N CYS A 53 6.14 14.57 2.93
CA CYS A 53 6.35 14.89 4.35
C CYS A 53 5.37 14.23 5.34
N GLU A 54 4.27 13.62 4.87
CA GLU A 54 3.33 12.84 5.70
C GLU A 54 3.03 11.49 5.02
N CYS A 55 4.06 10.68 4.78
CA CYS A 55 3.96 9.45 3.97
C CYS A 55 2.80 8.52 4.36
N ASP A 56 2.63 8.23 5.66
CA ASP A 56 1.61 7.28 6.13
C ASP A 56 0.19 7.78 5.83
N LYS A 57 -0.07 9.06 6.10
CA LYS A 57 -1.36 9.70 5.81
C LYS A 57 -1.62 9.79 4.31
N ALA A 58 -0.61 10.19 3.54
CA ALA A 58 -0.69 10.25 2.09
C ALA A 58 -0.98 8.87 1.47
N ALA A 59 -0.35 7.81 1.98
CA ALA A 59 -0.60 6.44 1.55
C ALA A 59 -2.02 5.98 1.90
N ALA A 60 -2.51 6.27 3.12
CA ALA A 60 -3.86 5.92 3.54
C ALA A 60 -4.94 6.61 2.67
N VAL A 61 -4.79 7.91 2.38
CA VAL A 61 -5.68 8.65 1.47
C VAL A 61 -5.58 8.10 0.05
N CYS A 62 -4.37 7.79 -0.41
CA CYS A 62 -4.16 7.19 -1.73
C CYS A 62 -4.93 5.87 -1.86
N PHE A 63 -4.89 4.98 -0.86
CA PHE A 63 -5.64 3.73 -0.88
C PHE A 63 -7.16 3.91 -0.92
N ARG A 64 -7.69 4.96 -0.27
CA ARG A 64 -9.13 5.29 -0.29
C ARG A 64 -9.62 5.59 -1.70
N GLU A 65 -8.80 6.27 -2.50
CA GLU A 65 -9.16 6.73 -3.83
C GLU A 65 -9.01 5.66 -4.93
N ARG A 66 -8.45 4.49 -4.59
CA ARG A 66 -8.23 3.40 -5.56
C ARG A 66 -9.19 2.25 -5.33
N LYS A 67 -9.55 1.58 -6.43
CA LYS A 67 -10.24 0.28 -6.37
C LYS A 67 -9.26 -0.75 -5.83
N TYR A 68 -9.70 -1.49 -4.81
CA TYR A 68 -8.97 -2.64 -4.31
C TYR A 68 -9.07 -3.79 -5.32
N MET A 69 -7.93 -4.34 -5.75
CA MET A 69 -7.89 -5.53 -6.60
C MET A 69 -6.88 -6.52 -6.03
N ALA A 70 -7.34 -7.62 -5.43
CA ALA A 70 -6.44 -8.57 -4.78
C ALA A 70 -5.32 -9.06 -5.73
N TYR A 71 -4.09 -8.61 -5.49
CA TYR A 71 -2.91 -9.03 -6.22
C TYR A 71 -1.90 -9.65 -5.25
N LEU A 72 -1.62 -10.93 -5.42
CA LEU A 72 -0.67 -11.64 -4.57
C LEU A 72 0.76 -11.33 -5.01
N ARG A 73 1.62 -10.96 -4.05
CA ARG A 73 3.06 -10.73 -4.26
C ARG A 73 3.79 -11.83 -5.03
N VAL A 74 3.35 -13.10 -4.95
CA VAL A 74 3.95 -14.22 -5.71
C VAL A 74 3.82 -14.05 -7.24
N LEU A 75 2.89 -13.22 -7.70
CA LEU A 75 2.69 -12.90 -9.12
C LEU A 75 3.65 -11.82 -9.63
N CYS A 76 4.40 -11.17 -8.73
CA CYS A 76 5.51 -10.29 -9.06
C CYS A 76 6.68 -11.13 -9.60
N LYS A 77 6.62 -11.44 -10.90
CA LYS A 77 7.71 -12.11 -11.61
C LYS A 77 9.03 -11.35 -11.35
N LYS A 78 10.10 -12.08 -11.03
CA LYS A 78 11.48 -11.57 -10.79
C LYS A 78 12.07 -10.40 -11.74
#